data_AF-A0A960VM27-F1
#
_entry.id   AF-A0A960VM27-F1
#
_cell.length_a   1.000
_cell.length_b   1.000
_cell.length_c   1.000
_cell.angle_alpha   90.00
_cell.angle_beta   90.00
_cell.angle_gamma   90.00
#
_symmetry.space_group_name_H-M   'P 1'
#
loop_
_entity.id
_entity.type
_entity.pdbx_description
1 polymer ?
#
loop_
_entity_poly.entity_id
_entity_poly.type
_entity_poly.pdbx_seq_one_letter_code
_entity_poly.pdbx_strand_id
1 'polypeptide(L)' 'SWTLDAVQAAGGLVAARQQFEKDQIAAALAATDGNVSAAARLLNIDRTNLHKKIQAFGLGEKPEGS' A
#
# COMPACT_ATOMS: atom_id res chain seq x y z
N SER A 1 -3.73 31.44 3.63
CA SER A 1 -2.35 30.91 3.65
C SER A 1 -2.30 29.73 2.71
N TRP A 2 -1.76 29.92 1.50
CA TRP A 2 -1.95 29.06 0.32
C TRP A 2 -1.39 27.63 0.37
N THR A 3 -0.70 27.24 1.44
CA THR A 3 -0.16 25.88 1.58
C THR A 3 -1.11 24.91 2.28
N LEU A 4 -2.00 25.39 3.15
CA LEU A 4 -2.92 24.52 3.90
C LEU A 4 -4.06 24.01 3.00
N ASP A 5 -4.60 24.88 2.14
CA ASP A 5 -5.65 24.54 1.18
C ASP A 5 -5.20 23.47 0.17
N ALA A 6 -3.94 23.51 -0.28
CA ALA A 6 -3.40 22.52 -1.21
C ALA A 6 -3.25 21.12 -0.55
N VAL A 7 -2.84 21.09 0.72
CA VAL A 7 -2.76 19.84 1.50
C VAL A 7 -4.17 19.27 1.74
N GLN A 8 -5.15 20.12 2.02
CA GLN A 8 -6.55 19.69 2.16
C GLN A 8 -7.15 19.22 0.83
N ALA A 9 -6.89 19.92 -0.28
CA ALA A 9 -7.37 19.55 -1.61
C ALA A 9 -6.82 18.20 -2.10
N ALA A 10 -5.61 17.81 -1.66
CA ALA A 10 -5.01 16.49 -1.90
C ALA A 10 -5.55 15.38 -0.98
N GLY A 11 -6.64 15.63 -0.23
CA GLY A 11 -7.23 14.67 0.72
C GLY A 11 -6.56 14.65 2.10
N GLY A 12 -5.61 15.56 2.36
CA GLY A 12 -4.90 15.67 3.63
C GLY A 12 -3.78 14.64 3.81
N LEU A 13 -3.05 14.78 4.93
CA LEU A 13 -1.96 13.88 5.33
C LEU A 13 -2.38 12.41 5.41
N VAL A 14 -3.64 12.14 5.75
CA VAL A 14 -4.18 10.78 5.86
C VAL A 14 -4.24 10.12 4.47
N ALA A 15 -4.82 10.78 3.47
CA ALA A 15 -4.90 10.24 2.11
C ALA A 15 -3.51 10.04 1.50
N ALA A 16 -2.61 11.03 1.66
CA ALA A 16 -1.24 10.93 1.19
C ALA A 16 -0.49 9.73 1.81
N ARG A 17 -0.68 9.49 3.12
CA ARG A 17 -0.09 8.34 3.82
C ARG A 17 -0.67 7.01 3.34
N GLN A 18 -1.99 6.94 3.11
CA GLN A 18 -2.63 5.72 2.60
C GLN A 18 -2.15 5.38 1.19
N GLN A 19 -2.01 6.38 0.31
CA GLN A 19 -1.51 6.17 -1.04
C GLN A 19 -0.05 5.68 -1.01
N PHE A 20 0.81 6.36 -0.24
CA PHE A 20 2.20 5.92 -0.07
C PHE A 20 2.29 4.49 0.48
N GLU A 21 1.47 4.13 1.47
CA GLU A 21 1.44 2.77 2.01
C GLU A 21 0.99 1.74 0.97
N LYS A 22 -0.04 2.06 0.18
CA LYS A 22 -0.52 1.20 -0.91
C LYS A 22 0.58 0.96 -1.94
N ASP A 23 1.27 2.01 -2.37
CA ASP A 23 2.33 1.94 -3.39
C ASP A 23 3.52 1.09 -2.90
N GLN A 24 3.94 1.29 -1.65
CA GLN A 24 5.02 0.50 -1.03
C GLN A 24 4.67 -0.98 -0.94
N ILE A 25 3.42 -1.32 -0.57
CA ILE A 25 2.96 -2.70 -0.52
C ILE A 25 2.92 -3.33 -1.91
N ALA A 26 2.38 -2.62 -2.90
CA ALA A 26 2.33 -3.10 -4.28
C ALA A 26 3.74 -3.36 -4.83
N ALA A 27 4.69 -2.44 -4.60
CA ALA A 27 6.07 -2.60 -5.01
C ALA A 27 6.75 -3.81 -4.34
N ALA A 28 6.55 -4.02 -3.04
CA ALA A 28 7.11 -5.16 -2.33
C ALA A 28 6.52 -6.50 -2.79
N LEU A 29 5.22 -6.55 -3.08
CA LEU A 29 4.58 -7.73 -3.67
C LEU A 29 5.16 -8.03 -5.04
N ALA A 30 5.30 -7.04 -5.92
CA ALA A 30 5.90 -7.22 -7.23
C ALA A 30 7.37 -7.70 -7.14
N ALA A 31 8.16 -7.11 -6.25
CA ALA A 31 9.57 -7.49 -6.04
C ALA A 31 9.75 -8.91 -5.49
N THR A 32 8.69 -9.52 -4.96
CA THR A 32 8.72 -10.84 -4.34
C THR A 32 7.82 -11.85 -5.06
N ASP A 33 7.37 -11.52 -6.27
CA ASP A 33 6.45 -12.34 -7.08
C ASP A 33 5.19 -12.76 -6.30
N GLY A 34 4.62 -11.81 -5.55
CA GLY A 34 3.43 -11.99 -4.73
C GLY A 34 3.66 -12.77 -3.43
N ASN A 35 4.88 -13.15 -3.08
CA ASN A 35 5.17 -13.85 -1.84
C ASN A 35 4.99 -12.94 -0.61
N VAL A 36 3.81 -13.01 0.00
CA VAL A 36 3.43 -12.17 1.16
C VAL A 36 4.42 -12.29 2.33
N SER A 37 4.97 -13.47 2.60
CA SER A 37 5.96 -13.66 3.67
C SER A 37 7.32 -13.02 3.35
N ALA A 38 7.72 -13.00 2.08
CA ALA A 38 8.92 -12.29 1.64
C ALA A 38 8.69 -10.77 1.62
N ALA A 39 7.55 -10.30 1.13
CA ALA A 39 7.18 -8.88 1.12
C ALA A 39 7.09 -8.31 2.55
N ALA A 40 6.53 -9.07 3.50
CA ALA A 40 6.48 -8.66 4.91
C ALA A 40 7.88 -8.46 5.50
N ARG A 41 8.82 -9.36 5.18
CA ARG A 41 10.24 -9.23 5.57
C ARG A 41 10.90 -8.02 4.91
N LEU A 42 10.64 -7.78 3.63
CA LEU A 42 11.19 -6.63 2.88
C LEU A 42 10.69 -5.29 3.46
N LEU A 43 9.41 -5.23 3.83
CA LEU A 43 8.78 -4.06 4.45
C LEU A 43 9.05 -3.94 5.95
N ASN A 44 9.70 -4.94 6.56
CA ASN A 44 9.93 -5.04 7.99
C ASN A 44 8.65 -4.90 8.85
N ILE A 45 7.59 -5.62 8.45
CA ILE A 45 6.32 -5.66 9.18
C ILE A 45 5.86 -7.10 9.40
N ASP A 46 4.94 -7.29 10.34
CA ASP A 46 4.29 -8.58 10.54
C ASP A 46 3.49 -9.02 9.31
N ARG A 47 3.58 -10.31 8.98
CA ARG A 47 2.89 -10.92 7.83
C ARG A 47 1.37 -10.82 7.96
N THR A 48 0.81 -11.00 9.16
CA THR A 48 -0.65 -10.91 9.38
C THR A 48 -1.13 -9.48 9.16
N ASN A 49 -0.35 -8.49 9.60
CA ASN A 49 -0.61 -7.08 9.31
C ASN A 49 -0.58 -6.81 7.80
N LEU A 50 0.44 -7.31 7.09
CA LEU A 50 0.53 -7.16 5.64
C LEU A 50 -0.69 -7.76 4.93
N HIS A 51 -1.13 -8.97 5.30
CA HIS A 51 -2.35 -9.57 4.75
C HIS A 51 -3.58 -8.67 4.91
N LYS A 52 -3.79 -8.09 6.10
CA LYS A 52 -4.91 -7.17 6.35
C LYS A 52 -4.84 -5.93 5.45
N LYS A 53 -3.64 -5.37 5.27
CA LYS A 53 -3.43 -4.20 4.41
C LYS A 53 -3.66 -4.51 2.93
N ILE A 54 -3.20 -5.67 2.46
CA ILE A 54 -3.43 -6.13 1.08
C ILE A 54 -4.94 -6.21 0.79
N GLN A 55 -5.72 -6.78 1.71
CA GLN A 55 -7.18 -6.83 1.58
C GLN A 55 -7.81 -5.44 1.64
N ALA A 56 -7.41 -4.61 2.60
CA ALA A 56 -7.94 -3.26 2.76
C ALA A 56 -7.67 -2.35 1.53
N PHE A 57 -6.55 -2.55 0.83
CA PHE A 57 -6.16 -1.78 -0.34
C PHE A 57 -6.56 -2.44 -1.68
N GLY A 58 -7.15 -3.63 -1.66
CA GLY A 58 -7.55 -4.36 -2.87
C GLY A 58 -6.37 -4.83 -3.73
N LEU A 59 -5.25 -5.21 -3.11
CA LEU A 59 -4.02 -5.62 -3.80
C LEU A 59 -3.89 -7.15 -4.00
N GLY A 60 -4.88 -7.94 -3.56
CA GLY A 60 -4.81 -9.40 -3.50
C GLY A 60 -5.46 -10.15 -4.68
N GLU A 61 -6.18 -9.45 -5.55
CA GLU A 61 -6.82 -10.05 -6.72
C GLU A 61 -5.88 -9.93 -7.93
N LYS A 62 -5.54 -11.07 -8.56
CA LYS A 62 -5.01 -11.04 -9.93
C LYS A 62 -6.07 -10.38 -10.81
N PRO A 63 -5.71 -9.48 -11.74
CA PRO A 63 -6.68 -9.05 -12.75
C PRO A 63 -7.14 -10.30 -13.48
N GLU A 64 -8.45 -10.55 -13.43
CA GLU A 64 -9.12 -11.61 -14.19
C GLU A 64 -8.71 -11.46 -15.66
N GLY A 65 -8.01 -12.46 -16.22
CA GLY A 65 -7.63 -12.49 -17.64
C GLY A 65 -6.15 -12.31 -17.97
N SER A 66 -5.24 -13.03 -17.32
CA SER A 66 -3.85 -13.25 -17.79
C SER A 66 -3.49 -14.73 -17.78
#